data_AF-A0A6I3LEZ1-F1
#
_entry.id   AF-A0A6I3LEZ1-F1
#
_cell.length_a   1.000
_cell.length_b   1.000
_cell.length_c   1.000
_cell.angle_alpha   90.00
_cell.angle_beta   90.00
_cell.angle_gamma   90.00
#
_symmetry.space_group_name_H-M   'P 1'
#
loop_
_entity.id
_entity.type
_entity.pdbx_description
1 polymer ?
#
loop_
_entity_poly.entity_id
_entity_poly.type
_entity_poly.pdbx_seq_one_letter_code
_entity_poly.pdbx_strand_id
1 'polypeptide(L)' 'MIAFGDGHNDATMVEYAGIGVAMANAVDDLKAVADEVTRSNEEDGIAYTLSKYFN' A
#
# COMPACT_ATOMS: atom_id res chain seq x y z
N MET A 1 6.22 6.55 -9.17
CA MET A 1 5.53 5.25 -9.30
C MET A 1 4.98 4.92 -7.93
N ILE A 2 3.70 4.57 -7.84
CA ILE A 2 3.04 4.14 -6.60
C ILE A 2 2.81 2.64 -6.70
N ALA A 3 3.12 1.89 -5.64
CA ALA A 3 2.85 0.46 -5.54
C ALA A 3 1.99 0.15 -4.33
N PHE A 4 1.09 -0.82 -4.47
CA PHE A 4 0.17 -1.28 -3.43
C PHE A 4 0.39 -2.77 -3.18
N GLY A 5 0.39 -3.20 -1.93
CA GLY A 5 0.49 -4.62 -1.59
C GLY A 5 -0.21 -4.98 -0.29
N ASP A 6 -0.45 -6.27 -0.12
CA ASP A 6 -0.98 -6.84 1.11
C ASP A 6 -0.28 -8.12 1.57
N GLY A 7 0.43 -8.80 0.66
CA GLY A 7 1.17 -10.03 0.94
C GLY A 7 2.68 -9.86 1.02
N HIS A 8 3.37 -10.89 1.53
CA HIS A 8 4.84 -10.92 1.57
C HIS A 8 5.48 -10.82 0.18
N ASN A 9 4.80 -11.34 -0.87
CA ASN A 9 5.29 -11.28 -2.25
C ASN A 9 5.30 -9.84 -2.82
N ASP A 10 4.68 -8.88 -2.14
CA ASP A 10 4.62 -7.49 -2.59
C ASP A 10 5.74 -6.62 -1.98
N ALA A 11 6.46 -7.13 -0.96
CA ALA A 11 7.44 -6.35 -0.20
C ALA A 11 8.51 -5.69 -1.07
N THR A 12 9.11 -6.44 -2.00
CA THR A 12 10.14 -5.91 -2.90
C THR A 12 9.60 -4.83 -3.85
N MET A 13 8.33 -4.94 -4.26
CA MET A 13 7.68 -3.93 -5.11
C MET A 13 7.36 -2.67 -4.32
N VAL A 14 6.83 -2.83 -3.10
CA VAL A 14 6.47 -1.73 -2.18
C VAL A 14 7.71 -0.95 -1.77
N GLU A 15 8.80 -1.62 -1.36
CA GLU A 15 10.07 -0.98 -0.98
C GLU A 15 10.75 -0.26 -2.15
N TYR A 16 10.59 -0.77 -3.37
CA TYR A 16 11.21 -0.19 -4.57
C TYR A 16 10.45 1.03 -5.11
N ALA A 17 9.14 1.12 -4.84
CA ALA A 17 8.32 2.21 -5.35
C ALA A 17 8.74 3.54 -4.73
N GLY A 18 8.53 4.64 -5.47
CA GLY A 18 8.74 5.98 -4.91
C GLY A 18 7.69 6.34 -3.85
N ILE A 19 6.56 5.63 -3.85
CA ILE A 19 5.53 5.63 -2.80
C ILE A 19 5.05 4.19 -2.68
N GLY A 20 5.47 3.50 -1.62
CA GLY A 20 5.04 2.16 -1.25
C GLY A 20 3.86 2.20 -0.28
N VAL A 21 2.76 1.51 -0.61
CA VAL A 21 1.53 1.52 0.18
C VAL A 21 1.14 0.11 0.60
N ALA A 22 0.98 -0.13 1.90
CA ALA A 22 0.41 -1.37 2.42
C ALA A 22 -1.11 -1.20 2.66
N MET A 23 -1.89 -2.22 2.32
CA MET A 23 -3.33 -2.24 2.64
C MET A 23 -3.56 -2.48 4.15
N ALA A 24 -4.71 -2.06 4.71
CA ALA A 24 -4.99 -2.30 6.14
C ALA A 24 -5.05 -3.80 6.48
N ASN A 25 -5.48 -4.63 5.54
CA ASN A 25 -5.51 -6.09 5.65
C ASN A 25 -4.14 -6.75 5.34
N ALA A 26 -3.08 -5.96 5.10
CA ALA A 26 -1.76 -6.48 4.81
C ALA A 26 -1.11 -7.18 6.01
N VAL A 27 -0.18 -8.08 5.72
CA VAL A 27 0.73 -8.65 6.71
C VAL A 27 1.57 -7.56 7.39
N ASP A 28 1.87 -7.74 8.68
CA ASP A 28 2.55 -6.71 9.49
C ASP A 28 3.93 -6.37 8.95
N ASP A 29 4.66 -7.36 8.42
CA ASP A 29 5.97 -7.16 7.80
C ASP A 29 5.89 -6.20 6.60
N LEU A 30 4.81 -6.25 5.81
CA LEU A 30 4.63 -5.35 4.67
C LEU A 30 4.29 -3.93 5.13
N LYS A 31 3.45 -3.80 6.16
CA LYS A 31 3.13 -2.49 6.76
C LYS A 31 4.36 -1.82 7.36
N ALA A 32 5.30 -2.61 7.87
CA ALA A 32 6.53 -2.10 8.47
C ALA A 32 7.51 -1.49 7.44
N VAL A 33 7.41 -1.87 6.17
CA VAL A 33 8.31 -1.39 5.09
C VAL A 33 7.63 -0.41 4.13
N ALA A 34 6.32 -0.20 4.24
CA ALA A 34 5.58 0.75 3.42
C ALA A 34 5.72 2.20 3.93
N ASP A 35 5.67 3.18 3.02
CA ASP A 35 5.67 4.60 3.34
C ASP A 35 4.33 5.03 3.99
N GLU A 36 3.23 4.39 3.58
CA GLU A 36 1.92 4.62 4.14
C GLU A 36 1.07 3.33 4.20
N VAL A 37 0.12 3.31 5.13
CA VAL A 37 -0.91 2.28 5.22
C VAL A 37 -2.24 2.88 4.80
N THR A 38 -2.91 2.25 3.85
CA THR A 38 -4.25 2.63 3.41
C THR A 38 -5.33 1.74 4.01
N ARG A 39 -6.59 1.94 3.62
CA ARG A 39 -7.72 1.11 4.07
C ARG A 39 -7.59 -0.33 3.55
N SER A 40 -8.47 -1.21 4.03
CA SER A 40 -8.49 -2.58 3.52
C SER A 40 -8.95 -2.64 2.06
N ASN A 41 -8.75 -3.79 1.44
CA ASN A 41 -9.32 -4.12 0.14
C ASN A 41 -10.85 -4.08 0.13
N GLU A 42 -11.51 -4.37 1.25
CA GLU A 42 -12.97 -4.29 1.40
C GLU A 42 -13.49 -2.84 1.56
N GLU A 43 -12.60 -1.88 1.77
CA GLU A 43 -12.93 -0.47 2.04
C GLU A 43 -12.35 0.48 0.98
N ASP A 44 -12.13 -0.02 -0.23
CA ASP A 44 -11.62 0.71 -1.38
C ASP A 44 -10.27 1.42 -1.13
N GLY A 45 -9.35 0.79 -0.38
CA GLY A 45 -8.08 1.40 0.04
C GLY A 45 -7.23 1.98 -1.10
N ILE A 46 -7.19 1.31 -2.26
CA ILE A 46 -6.48 1.84 -3.44
C ILE A 46 -7.11 3.16 -3.90
N ALA A 47 -8.44 3.19 -4.07
CA ALA A 47 -9.15 4.39 -4.52
C ALA A 47 -9.02 5.54 -3.51
N TYR A 48 -9.12 5.23 -2.20
CA TYR A 48 -8.90 6.21 -1.14
C TYR A 48 -7.52 6.86 -1.25
N THR A 49 -6.47 6.06 -1.48
CA THR A 49 -5.10 6.59 -1.62
C THR A 49 -4.94 7.43 -2.87
N LEU A 50 -5.39 6.93 -4.02
CA LEU A 50 -5.29 7.66 -5.29
C LEU A 50 -6.03 9.01 -5.24
N SER A 51 -7.17 9.08 -4.54
CA SER A 51 -7.90 10.33 -4.34
C SER A 51 -7.11 11.41 -3.59
N LYS A 52 -6.07 11.06 -2.84
CA LYS A 52 -5.17 12.02 -2.16
C LYS A 52 -4.12 12.62 -3.10
N TYR A 53 -3.70 11.87 -4.12
CA TYR A 53 -2.61 12.25 -5.02
C TYR A 53 -3.08 12.87 -6.34
N PHE A 54 -4.31 12.58 -6.76
CA PHE A 54 -4.84 12.97 -8.07
C PHE A 54 -6.04 13.95 -8.00
N ASN A 55 -6.36 14.46 -6.81
CA ASN A 55 -7.31 15.58 -6.64
C ASN A 55 -6.57 16.91 -6.49
#